data_AF-A0A1D2M810-F1
#
_entry.id   AF-A0A1D2M810-F1
#
_cell.length_a   1.000
_cell.length_b   1.000
_cell.length_c   1.000
_cell.angle_alpha   90.00
_cell.angle_beta   90.00
_cell.angle_gamma   90.00
#
_symmetry.space_group_name_H-M   'P 1'
#
loop_
_entity.id
_entity.type
_entity.pdbx_description
1 polymer ?
#
loop_
_entity_poly.entity_id
_entity_poly.type
_entity_poly.pdbx_seq_one_letter_code
_entity_poly.pdbx_strand_id
1 'polypeptide(L)'
;MNGLIGNKPNTYTYTKALAEHILTVEATSLPLCIVRPSIVTATWKEPVAGWVDNVNGPTGLIAACGKGIFPVNLILSAAWYTAEHKPEGIKVYNCCTGTQNPLLWGDLENWGFKHLVSNPLSDVLWYPAASFKTNKKITKAVQSLQYFTVNQWQFNTDNMVALYEFLSPEDQRMFSFNVREVNWPTYIGKYCLGLRKYIMKDDHSTLPAARKHVRKAIMFRCETARQLWSFMFGMVLRMARMLPIGEAI
;
A
#
# COMPACT_ATOMS: atom_id res chain seq x y z
N MET A 1 23.76 11.74 18.21
CA MET A 1 24.32 10.77 17.24
C MET A 1 23.70 11.01 15.85
N ASN A 2 24.09 12.05 15.11
CA ASN A 2 23.50 12.39 13.79
C ASN A 2 24.55 12.78 12.72
N GLY A 3 25.85 12.54 12.93
CA GLY A 3 26.89 13.06 12.03
C GLY A 3 26.96 12.38 10.65
N LEU A 4 26.58 11.10 10.55
CA LEU A 4 26.78 10.32 9.32
C LEU A 4 25.58 10.33 8.36
N ILE A 5 24.35 10.49 8.87
CA ILE A 5 23.13 10.33 8.08
C ILE A 5 22.78 11.64 7.32
N GLY A 6 23.33 12.78 7.74
CA GLY A 6 23.06 14.08 7.13
C GLY A 6 21.55 14.39 7.09
N ASN A 7 21.06 14.88 5.94
CA ASN A 7 19.65 15.21 5.72
C ASN A 7 18.80 14.00 5.25
N LYS A 8 19.31 12.76 5.36
CA LYS A 8 18.57 11.59 4.90
C LYS A 8 17.53 11.14 5.95
N PRO A 9 16.31 10.71 5.53
CA PRO A 9 15.24 10.33 6.45
C PRO A 9 15.59 9.19 7.42
N ASN A 10 16.44 8.25 6.99
CA ASN A 10 16.89 7.12 7.80
C ASN A 10 18.20 6.52 7.26
N THR A 11 18.77 5.58 8.01
CA THR A 11 19.99 4.86 7.62
C THR A 11 19.85 4.10 6.30
N TYR A 12 18.68 3.53 6.01
CA TYR A 12 18.42 2.82 4.75
C TYR A 12 18.54 3.74 3.52
N THR A 13 17.91 4.90 3.56
CA THR A 13 18.00 5.89 2.46
C THR A 13 19.41 6.45 2.29
N TYR A 14 20.16 6.58 3.39
CA TYR A 14 21.56 6.95 3.34
C TYR A 14 22.43 5.88 2.68
N THR A 15 22.31 4.61 3.10
CA THR A 15 23.13 3.53 2.55
C THR A 15 22.82 3.27 1.08
N LYS A 16 21.56 3.39 0.65
CA LYS A 16 21.19 3.29 -0.78
C LYS A 16 21.74 4.44 -1.61
N ALA A 17 21.65 5.68 -1.12
CA ALA A 17 22.23 6.83 -1.83
C ALA A 17 23.76 6.72 -1.94
N LEU A 18 24.42 6.24 -0.88
CA LEU A 18 25.87 5.99 -0.89
C LEU A 18 26.24 4.89 -1.90
N ALA A 19 25.48 3.81 -1.96
CA ALA A 19 25.70 2.74 -2.94
C ALA A 19 25.60 3.23 -4.39
N GLU A 20 24.57 4.03 -4.71
CA GLU A 20 24.43 4.62 -6.06
C GLU A 20 25.59 5.57 -6.40
N HIS A 21 26.09 6.33 -5.43
CA HIS A 21 27.24 7.20 -5.62
C HIS A 21 28.51 6.38 -5.90
N ILE A 22 28.78 5.34 -5.10
CA ILE A 22 29.92 4.44 -5.31
C ILE A 22 29.86 3.80 -6.70
N LEU A 23 28.69 3.32 -7.12
CA LEU A 23 28.52 2.76 -8.47
C LEU A 23 28.84 3.77 -9.58
N THR A 24 28.52 5.04 -9.36
CA THR A 24 28.81 6.11 -10.34
C THR A 24 30.31 6.40 -10.45
N VAL A 25 31.06 6.22 -9.37
CA VAL A 25 32.51 6.49 -9.32
C VAL A 25 33.33 5.27 -9.79
N GLU A 26 32.94 4.07 -9.36
CA GLU A 26 33.76 2.86 -9.49
C GLU A 26 33.40 1.99 -10.71
N ALA A 27 32.14 1.99 -11.17
CA ALA A 27 31.67 1.05 -12.19
C ALA A 27 31.90 1.53 -13.64
N THR A 28 33.00 2.25 -13.89
CA THR A 28 33.27 2.93 -15.17
C THR A 28 33.44 2.01 -16.37
N SER A 29 33.83 0.74 -16.15
CA SER A 29 34.09 -0.23 -17.22
C SER A 29 33.00 -1.31 -17.36
N LEU A 30 31.91 -1.23 -16.59
CA LEU A 30 30.85 -2.24 -16.59
C LEU A 30 29.58 -1.70 -17.25
N PRO A 31 28.86 -2.51 -18.06
CA PRO A 31 27.51 -2.16 -18.50
C PRO A 31 26.59 -2.11 -17.27
N LEU A 32 26.31 -0.90 -16.79
CA LEU A 32 25.61 -0.65 -15.54
C LEU A 32 24.35 0.20 -15.75
N CYS A 33 23.25 -0.26 -15.15
CA CYS A 33 22.06 0.55 -14.92
C CYS A 33 21.62 0.46 -13.47
N ILE A 34 20.83 1.43 -13.03
CA ILE A 34 20.23 1.47 -11.69
C ILE A 34 18.72 1.37 -11.85
N VAL A 35 18.11 0.34 -11.27
CA VAL A 35 16.66 0.24 -11.16
C VAL A 35 16.25 0.65 -9.74
N ARG A 36 15.40 1.67 -9.63
CA ARG A 36 14.85 2.17 -8.35
C ARG A 36 13.43 1.65 -8.17
N PRO A 37 13.24 0.51 -7.47
CA PRO A 37 11.90 0.04 -7.13
C PRO A 37 11.20 1.02 -6.20
N SER A 38 9.91 1.24 -6.47
CA SER A 38 8.99 1.66 -5.42
C SER A 38 8.70 0.49 -4.47
N ILE A 39 7.79 0.67 -3.51
CA ILE A 39 7.41 -0.40 -2.59
C ILE A 39 6.90 -1.62 -3.39
N VAL A 40 7.41 -2.80 -3.02
CA VAL A 40 7.01 -4.08 -3.61
C VAL A 40 5.81 -4.62 -2.83
N THR A 41 4.79 -5.06 -3.55
CA THR A 41 3.53 -5.56 -3.01
C THR A 41 3.16 -6.89 -3.67
N ALA A 42 1.90 -7.33 -3.58
CA ALA A 42 1.49 -8.62 -4.13
C ALA A 42 1.66 -8.72 -5.65
N THR A 43 1.84 -9.95 -6.11
CA THR A 43 1.91 -10.28 -7.54
C THR A 43 0.67 -9.80 -8.29
N TRP A 44 0.85 -9.13 -9.44
CA TRP A 44 -0.27 -8.66 -10.26
C TRP A 44 -0.84 -9.74 -11.20
N LYS A 45 0.03 -10.40 -11.98
CA LYS A 45 -0.34 -11.44 -12.97
C LYS A 45 0.26 -12.80 -12.63
N GLU A 46 1.57 -12.94 -12.77
CA GLU A 46 2.29 -14.22 -12.69
C GLU A 46 3.30 -14.27 -11.53
N PRO A 47 3.54 -15.44 -10.91
CA PRO A 47 2.97 -16.75 -11.23
C PRO A 47 1.55 -16.96 -10.68
N VAL A 48 1.18 -16.23 -9.61
CA VAL A 48 -0.16 -16.29 -9.02
C VAL A 48 -0.58 -14.89 -8.58
N ALA A 49 -1.64 -14.35 -9.19
CA ALA A 49 -2.16 -13.04 -8.83
C ALA A 49 -2.58 -12.96 -7.35
N GLY A 50 -2.19 -11.88 -6.68
CA GLY A 50 -2.42 -11.65 -5.26
C GLY A 50 -1.44 -12.38 -4.34
N TRP A 51 -0.48 -13.15 -4.85
CA TRP A 51 0.50 -13.84 -4.01
C TRP A 51 1.38 -12.85 -3.24
N VAL A 52 1.59 -13.14 -1.95
CA VAL A 52 2.39 -12.38 -1.01
C VAL A 52 2.90 -13.32 0.09
N ASP A 53 4.18 -13.19 0.45
CA ASP A 53 4.87 -14.12 1.35
C ASP A 53 5.34 -13.48 2.66
N ASN A 54 5.31 -12.15 2.76
CA ASN A 54 5.82 -11.44 3.92
C ASN A 54 4.92 -10.28 4.33
N VAL A 55 4.89 -10.01 5.64
CA VAL A 55 4.22 -8.84 6.25
C VAL A 55 5.17 -7.67 6.51
N ASN A 56 6.40 -7.73 5.97
CA ASN A 56 7.45 -6.78 6.32
C ASN A 56 7.14 -5.39 5.77
N GLY A 57 7.20 -4.38 6.64
CA GLY A 57 6.99 -2.97 6.30
C GLY A 57 5.62 -2.68 5.67
N PRO A 58 5.57 -2.28 4.40
CA PRO A 58 4.34 -1.91 3.73
C PRO A 58 3.32 -3.04 3.64
N THR A 59 3.62 -4.34 3.67
CA THR A 59 2.51 -5.33 3.67
C THR A 59 1.64 -5.23 4.93
N GLY A 60 2.24 -5.00 6.09
CA GLY A 60 1.52 -4.72 7.34
C GLY A 60 0.82 -3.35 7.33
N LEU A 61 1.36 -2.38 6.58
CA LEU A 61 0.78 -1.05 6.45
C LEU A 61 -0.19 -0.91 5.27
N ILE A 62 -0.18 -1.78 4.25
CA ILE A 62 -1.04 -1.82 3.05
C ILE A 62 -2.29 -2.66 3.29
N ALA A 63 -2.31 -3.41 4.39
CA ALA A 63 -3.55 -3.59 5.14
C ALA A 63 -4.23 -2.25 5.50
N ALA A 64 -3.53 -1.11 5.40
CA ALA A 64 -4.08 0.24 5.58
C ALA A 64 -3.74 1.28 4.46
N CYS A 65 -2.60 1.22 3.76
CA CYS A 65 -1.99 2.38 3.09
C CYS A 65 -0.82 2.01 2.08
N GLY A 66 -1.11 1.80 0.77
CA GLY A 66 -0.29 1.49 -0.44
C GLY A 66 0.80 2.46 -0.93
N LYS A 67 1.82 1.90 -1.62
CA LYS A 67 2.41 2.39 -2.90
C LYS A 67 3.11 1.24 -3.68
N GLY A 68 3.13 1.32 -5.02
CA GLY A 68 4.07 0.62 -5.90
C GLY A 68 3.72 -0.81 -6.36
N ILE A 69 3.86 -1.05 -7.67
CA ILE A 69 4.01 -2.38 -8.26
C ILE A 69 5.45 -2.44 -8.75
N PHE A 70 6.11 -3.56 -8.47
CA PHE A 70 7.45 -3.85 -8.94
C PHE A 70 7.39 -4.90 -10.06
N PRO A 71 7.37 -4.48 -11.32
CA PRO A 71 7.58 -5.37 -12.44
C PRO A 71 9.00 -5.95 -12.41
N VAL A 72 9.12 -7.22 -12.04
CA VAL A 72 10.36 -8.00 -12.20
C VAL A 72 10.85 -7.95 -13.66
N ASN A 73 9.91 -7.95 -14.61
CA ASN A 73 10.19 -7.84 -16.04
C ASN A 73 10.98 -6.58 -16.41
N LEU A 74 10.79 -5.45 -15.71
CA LEU A 74 11.57 -4.24 -15.97
C LEU A 74 13.06 -4.47 -15.66
N ILE A 75 13.39 -5.22 -14.60
CA ILE A 75 14.79 -5.54 -14.31
C ILE A 75 15.40 -6.37 -15.43
N LEU A 76 14.67 -7.39 -15.90
CA LEU A 76 15.16 -8.26 -16.96
C LEU A 76 15.41 -7.47 -18.25
N SER A 77 14.44 -6.67 -18.68
CA SER A 77 14.57 -5.84 -19.88
C SER A 77 15.64 -4.76 -19.73
N ALA A 78 15.77 -4.13 -18.56
CA ALA A 78 16.80 -3.11 -18.31
C ALA A 78 18.21 -3.73 -18.29
N ALA A 79 18.37 -4.90 -17.67
CA ALA A 79 19.63 -5.63 -17.64
C ALA A 79 20.05 -6.05 -19.06
N TRP A 80 19.14 -6.66 -19.81
CA TRP A 80 19.37 -7.02 -21.21
C TRP A 80 19.75 -5.82 -22.07
N TYR A 81 18.95 -4.74 -22.02
CA TYR A 81 19.20 -3.53 -22.80
C TYR A 81 20.58 -2.94 -22.50
N THR A 82 20.94 -2.88 -21.21
CA THR A 82 22.22 -2.33 -20.77
C THR A 82 23.40 -3.20 -21.20
N ALA A 83 23.26 -4.53 -21.11
CA ALA A 83 24.31 -5.46 -21.52
C ALA A 83 24.61 -5.39 -23.02
N GLU A 84 23.55 -5.30 -23.83
CA GLU A 84 23.64 -5.31 -25.29
C GLU A 84 24.07 -3.96 -25.86
N HIS A 85 23.41 -2.87 -25.45
CA HIS A 85 23.58 -1.56 -26.07
C HIS A 85 24.64 -0.70 -25.40
N LYS A 86 25.03 -1.03 -24.17
CA LYS A 86 26.06 -0.32 -23.39
C LYS A 86 25.90 1.22 -23.47
N PRO A 87 24.73 1.75 -23.06
CA PRO A 87 24.42 3.17 -23.21
C PRO A 87 25.47 4.03 -22.52
N GLU A 88 25.75 5.21 -23.08
CA GLU A 88 26.63 6.17 -22.43
C GLU A 88 26.05 6.64 -21.10
N GLY A 89 26.84 6.48 -20.04
CA GLY A 89 26.44 6.80 -18.67
C GLY A 89 25.43 5.82 -18.06
N ILE A 90 25.20 5.98 -16.76
CA ILE A 90 24.35 5.07 -15.99
C ILE A 90 22.90 5.47 -16.16
N LYS A 91 22.11 4.63 -16.84
CA LYS A 91 20.65 4.80 -16.94
C LYS A 91 19.98 4.45 -15.62
N VAL A 92 19.13 5.36 -15.14
CA VAL A 92 18.34 5.17 -13.92
C VAL A 92 16.87 4.95 -14.28
N TYR A 93 16.33 3.78 -13.94
CA TYR A 93 14.93 3.40 -14.18
C TYR A 93 14.13 3.50 -12.88
N ASN A 94 13.27 4.52 -12.76
CA ASN A 94 12.34 4.61 -11.63
C ASN A 94 11.14 3.69 -11.88
N CYS A 95 11.07 2.61 -11.13
CA CYS A 95 10.07 1.56 -11.26
C CYS A 95 8.86 1.87 -10.35
N CYS A 96 7.99 2.75 -10.84
CA CYS A 96 6.80 3.19 -10.09
C CYS A 96 5.63 3.49 -11.02
N THR A 97 4.42 3.46 -10.47
CA THR A 97 3.20 3.76 -11.21
C THR A 97 2.85 5.25 -11.20
N GLY A 98 3.57 6.08 -10.42
CA GLY A 98 3.11 7.40 -9.97
C GLY A 98 2.77 8.43 -11.06
N THR A 99 3.48 8.43 -12.19
CA THR A 99 3.23 9.37 -13.31
C THR A 99 2.28 8.80 -14.36
N GLN A 100 2.29 7.48 -14.56
CA GLN A 100 1.56 6.82 -15.65
C GLN A 100 0.19 6.27 -15.23
N ASN A 101 0.07 5.79 -13.99
CA ASN A 101 -1.13 5.21 -13.42
C ASN A 101 -1.11 5.43 -11.88
N PRO A 102 -1.29 6.68 -11.41
CA PRO A 102 -1.20 7.00 -9.99
C PRO A 102 -2.25 6.23 -9.18
N LEU A 103 -1.84 5.74 -8.01
CA LEU A 103 -2.73 5.22 -6.98
C LEU A 103 -2.71 6.20 -5.80
N LEU A 104 -3.84 6.86 -5.52
CA LEU A 104 -3.93 7.85 -4.45
C LEU A 104 -4.35 7.22 -3.12
N TRP A 105 -4.13 7.96 -2.03
CA TRP A 105 -4.52 7.54 -0.69
C TRP A 105 -6.02 7.29 -0.56
N GLY A 106 -6.83 8.22 -1.07
CA GLY A 106 -8.30 8.09 -1.05
C GLY A 106 -8.81 6.90 -1.86
N ASP A 107 -8.15 6.58 -2.98
CA ASP A 107 -8.53 5.44 -3.83
C ASP A 107 -8.32 4.10 -3.10
N LEU A 108 -7.17 3.98 -2.45
CA LEU A 108 -6.85 2.81 -1.65
C LEU A 108 -7.77 2.68 -0.42
N GLU A 109 -8.04 3.78 0.28
CA GLU A 109 -8.99 3.77 1.39
C GLU A 109 -10.36 3.26 0.90
N ASN A 110 -10.87 3.87 -0.18
CA ASN A 110 -12.18 3.53 -0.74
C ASN A 110 -12.29 2.08 -1.20
N TRP A 111 -11.30 1.56 -1.93
CA TRP A 111 -11.35 0.18 -2.45
C TRP A 111 -10.91 -0.85 -1.39
N GLY A 112 -9.87 -0.55 -0.63
CA GLY A 112 -9.33 -1.41 0.42
C GLY A 112 -10.36 -1.68 1.51
N PHE A 113 -11.02 -0.65 2.05
CA PHE A 113 -12.08 -0.86 3.04
C PHE A 113 -13.25 -1.68 2.47
N LYS A 114 -13.69 -1.39 1.24
CA LYS A 114 -14.74 -2.20 0.58
C LYS A 114 -14.34 -3.66 0.45
N HIS A 115 -13.08 -3.95 0.08
CA HIS A 115 -12.58 -5.32 -0.05
C HIS A 115 -12.40 -6.03 1.30
N LEU A 116 -11.96 -5.33 2.34
CA LEU A 116 -11.86 -5.89 3.70
C LEU A 116 -13.23 -6.24 4.29
N VAL A 117 -14.24 -5.39 4.06
CA VAL A 117 -15.61 -5.62 4.53
C VAL A 117 -16.31 -6.74 3.76
N SER A 118 -16.06 -6.83 2.45
CA SER A 118 -16.61 -7.91 1.62
C SER A 118 -15.87 -9.23 1.80
N ASN A 119 -14.61 -9.22 2.27
CA ASN A 119 -13.80 -10.43 2.49
C ASN A 119 -13.21 -10.46 3.92
N PRO A 120 -14.06 -10.49 4.95
CA PRO A 120 -13.61 -10.40 6.34
C PRO A 120 -12.94 -11.70 6.78
N LEU A 121 -11.86 -11.61 7.56
CA LEU A 121 -11.20 -12.80 8.16
C LEU A 121 -12.17 -13.57 9.08
N SER A 122 -11.98 -14.88 9.19
CA SER A 122 -12.83 -15.78 9.96
C SER A 122 -12.83 -15.45 11.45
N ASP A 123 -11.70 -15.01 11.99
CA ASP A 123 -11.52 -14.65 13.41
C ASP A 123 -11.72 -13.15 13.69
N VAL A 124 -12.42 -12.43 12.80
CA VAL A 124 -12.73 -11.02 13.03
C VAL A 124 -13.67 -10.87 14.22
N LEU A 125 -13.12 -10.46 15.36
CA LEU A 125 -13.85 -10.08 16.58
C LEU A 125 -14.63 -8.76 16.39
N TRP A 126 -14.12 -7.85 15.57
CA TRP A 126 -14.66 -6.49 15.39
C TRP A 126 -14.59 -6.06 13.93
N TYR A 127 -15.65 -5.39 13.45
CA TYR A 127 -15.64 -4.73 12.13
C TYR A 127 -14.37 -3.86 11.98
N PRO A 128 -13.63 -3.96 10.85
CA PRO A 128 -12.41 -3.20 10.66
C PRO A 128 -12.70 -1.70 10.67
N ALA A 129 -12.36 -1.04 11.77
CA ALA A 129 -12.39 0.40 11.92
C ALA A 129 -10.97 0.87 12.26
N ALA A 130 -10.39 1.73 11.43
CA ALA A 130 -9.13 2.39 11.76
C ALA A 130 -9.38 3.34 12.94
N SER A 131 -8.64 3.16 14.03
CA SER A 131 -8.74 3.98 15.24
C SER A 131 -7.33 4.31 15.70
N PHE A 132 -7.02 5.60 15.82
CA PHE A 132 -5.73 6.07 16.33
C PHE A 132 -5.52 5.51 17.75
N LYS A 133 -4.39 4.83 17.96
CA LYS A 133 -4.01 4.26 19.26
C LYS A 133 -2.85 5.05 19.86
N THR A 134 -2.90 5.27 21.16
CA THR A 134 -1.83 5.88 21.98
C THR A 134 -0.68 4.92 22.33
N ASN A 135 -0.65 3.73 21.73
CA ASN A 135 0.39 2.74 22.01
C ASN A 135 1.73 3.19 21.42
N LYS A 136 2.68 3.51 22.31
CA LYS A 136 4.02 4.02 21.95
C LYS A 136 4.78 3.13 20.96
N LYS A 137 4.63 1.79 21.00
CA LYS A 137 5.31 0.89 20.05
C LYS A 137 4.72 1.01 18.65
N ILE A 138 3.38 1.06 18.56
CA ILE A 138 2.67 1.24 17.29
C ILE A 138 2.95 2.64 16.73
N THR A 139 2.89 3.68 17.56
CA THR A 139 3.22 5.05 17.16
C THR A 139 4.65 5.17 16.65
N LYS A 140 5.63 4.54 17.31
CA LYS A 140 7.04 4.56 16.88
C LYS A 140 7.24 3.81 15.54
N ALA A 141 6.53 2.71 15.34
CA ALA A 141 6.54 1.99 14.06
C ALA A 141 5.93 2.84 12.94
N VAL A 142 4.78 3.48 13.17
CA VAL A 142 4.13 4.40 12.21
C VAL A 142 5.01 5.60 11.91
N GLN A 143 5.65 6.21 12.90
CA GLN A 143 6.59 7.33 12.72
C GLN A 143 7.78 6.96 11.83
N SER A 144 8.30 5.73 11.94
CA SER A 144 9.41 5.29 11.08
C SER A 144 9.03 5.16 9.60
N LEU A 145 7.74 4.94 9.32
CA LEU A 145 7.19 4.83 7.96
C LEU A 145 6.56 6.14 7.48
N GLN A 146 6.29 7.09 8.39
CA GLN A 146 5.58 8.34 8.14
C GLN A 146 6.14 9.12 6.94
N TYR A 147 7.46 9.20 6.81
CA TYR A 147 8.10 9.88 5.68
C TYR A 147 7.71 9.27 4.32
N PHE A 148 7.58 7.94 4.26
CA PHE A 148 7.23 7.22 3.04
C PHE A 148 5.72 7.18 2.80
N THR A 149 4.92 7.25 3.87
CA THR A 149 3.47 7.04 3.84
C THR A 149 2.66 8.33 3.85
N VAL A 150 3.19 9.46 4.31
CA VAL A 150 2.43 10.72 4.35
C VAL A 150 2.76 11.62 3.15
N ASN A 151 3.91 11.43 2.53
CA ASN A 151 4.30 12.21 1.36
C ASN A 151 3.84 11.56 0.06
N GLN A 152 3.27 12.34 -0.85
CA GLN A 152 3.05 11.93 -2.24
C GLN A 152 4.33 12.18 -3.04
N TRP A 153 4.75 11.17 -3.79
CA TRP A 153 6.00 11.21 -4.56
C TRP A 153 5.66 10.93 -6.01
N GLN A 154 6.09 11.82 -6.90
CA GLN A 154 6.07 11.58 -8.34
C GLN A 154 7.53 11.46 -8.78
N PHE A 155 7.87 10.31 -9.35
CA PHE A 155 9.20 10.08 -9.91
C PHE A 155 9.09 10.12 -11.43
N ASN A 156 10.09 10.71 -12.09
CA ASN A 156 10.17 10.66 -13.53
C ASN A 156 10.36 9.20 -14.00
N THR A 157 9.51 8.72 -14.90
CA THR A 157 9.55 7.37 -15.46
C THR A 157 9.96 7.33 -16.94
N ASP A 158 10.49 8.40 -17.51
CA ASP A 158 10.79 8.52 -18.95
C ASP A 158 11.67 7.37 -19.47
N ASN A 159 12.75 7.02 -18.74
CA ASN A 159 13.62 5.90 -19.12
C ASN A 159 12.89 4.55 -19.14
N MET A 160 11.92 4.34 -18.23
CA MET A 160 11.12 3.12 -18.20
C MET A 160 10.18 3.06 -19.41
N VAL A 161 9.54 4.20 -19.75
CA VAL A 161 8.65 4.30 -20.91
C VAL A 161 9.43 4.08 -22.19
N ALA A 162 10.56 4.77 -22.37
CA ALA A 162 11.42 4.63 -23.53
C ALA A 162 11.92 3.19 -23.71
N LEU A 163 12.30 2.51 -22.63
CA LEU A 163 12.68 1.10 -22.69
C LEU A 163 11.51 0.21 -23.11
N TYR A 164 10.31 0.44 -22.60
CA TYR A 164 9.14 -0.33 -23.00
C TYR A 164 8.81 -0.15 -24.48
N GLU A 165 8.84 1.10 -24.97
CA GLU A 165 8.59 1.45 -26.37
C GLU A 165 9.66 0.92 -27.32
N PHE A 166 10.89 0.74 -26.84
CA PHE A 166 11.97 0.12 -27.59
C PHE A 166 11.79 -1.39 -27.81
N LEU A 167 11.12 -2.09 -26.89
CA LEU A 167 10.93 -3.54 -26.99
C LEU A 167 10.03 -3.91 -28.18
N SER A 168 10.31 -5.08 -28.77
CA SER A 168 9.46 -5.65 -29.81
C SER A 168 8.04 -5.92 -29.26
N PRO A 169 6.99 -5.95 -30.10
CA PRO A 169 5.64 -6.28 -29.64
C PRO A 169 5.54 -7.67 -28.98
N GLU A 170 6.42 -8.61 -29.33
CA GLU A 170 6.51 -9.92 -28.70
C GLU A 170 7.11 -9.81 -27.29
N ASP A 171 8.22 -9.09 -27.14
CA ASP A 171 8.87 -8.87 -25.84
C ASP A 171 8.01 -8.02 -24.91
N GLN A 172 7.26 -7.04 -25.44
CA GLN A 172 6.29 -6.28 -24.66
C GLN A 172 5.19 -7.18 -24.08
N ARG A 173 4.79 -8.25 -24.81
CA ARG A 173 3.83 -9.24 -24.29
C ARG A 173 4.46 -10.16 -23.26
N MET A 174 5.63 -10.71 -23.56
CA MET A 174 6.33 -11.68 -22.72
C MET A 174 6.86 -11.06 -21.42
N PHE A 175 7.48 -9.89 -21.54
CA PHE A 175 8.09 -9.13 -20.45
C PHE A 175 7.31 -7.85 -20.16
N SER A 176 5.98 -7.92 -20.13
CA SER A 176 5.17 -6.72 -19.87
C SER A 176 5.49 -6.12 -18.50
N PHE A 177 5.80 -4.83 -18.47
CA PHE A 177 5.90 -4.01 -17.27
C PHE A 177 5.10 -2.71 -17.42
N ASN A 178 4.09 -2.73 -18.29
CA ASN A 178 3.21 -1.60 -18.52
C ASN A 178 2.23 -1.42 -17.37
N VAL A 179 2.51 -0.46 -16.51
CA VAL A 179 1.71 -0.16 -15.31
C VAL A 179 0.33 0.41 -15.64
N ARG A 180 0.10 0.91 -16.87
CA ARG A 180 -1.20 1.46 -17.30
C ARG A 180 -2.28 0.39 -17.45
N GLU A 181 -1.88 -0.85 -17.68
CA GLU A 181 -2.79 -2.00 -17.76
C GLU A 181 -3.35 -2.43 -16.40
N VAL A 182 -2.80 -1.91 -15.30
CA VAL A 182 -3.20 -2.30 -13.96
C VAL A 182 -4.56 -1.67 -13.62
N ASN A 183 -5.57 -2.52 -13.49
CA ASN A 183 -6.84 -2.14 -12.87
C ASN A 183 -6.71 -2.16 -11.35
N TRP A 184 -6.58 -0.99 -10.72
CA TRP A 184 -6.38 -0.85 -9.28
C TRP A 184 -7.45 -1.52 -8.42
N PRO A 185 -8.77 -1.36 -8.67
CA PRO A 185 -9.80 -2.03 -7.87
C PRO A 185 -9.62 -3.56 -7.85
N THR A 186 -9.43 -4.16 -9.02
CA THR A 186 -9.25 -5.61 -9.15
C THR A 186 -7.96 -6.07 -8.49
N TYR A 187 -6.88 -5.31 -8.68
CA TYR A 187 -5.58 -5.60 -8.07
C TYR A 187 -5.66 -5.58 -6.55
N ILE A 188 -6.24 -4.54 -5.95
CA ILE A 188 -6.41 -4.42 -4.50
C ILE A 188 -7.30 -5.55 -3.98
N GLY A 189 -8.38 -5.90 -4.67
CA GLY A 189 -9.23 -7.03 -4.29
C GLY A 189 -8.47 -8.36 -4.26
N LYS A 190 -7.69 -8.66 -5.30
CA LYS A 190 -6.83 -9.86 -5.34
C LYS A 190 -5.78 -9.84 -4.24
N TYR A 191 -5.21 -8.67 -3.94
CA TYR A 191 -4.25 -8.52 -2.86
C TYR A 191 -4.90 -8.81 -1.49
N CYS A 192 -6.08 -8.26 -1.19
CA CYS A 192 -6.80 -8.56 0.06
C CYS A 192 -7.08 -10.06 0.22
N LEU A 193 -7.49 -10.74 -0.85
CA LEU A 193 -7.70 -12.20 -0.84
C LEU A 193 -6.38 -12.97 -0.67
N GLY A 194 -5.31 -12.48 -1.29
CA GLY A 194 -3.96 -13.00 -1.12
C GLY A 194 -3.46 -12.91 0.32
N LEU A 195 -3.67 -11.77 0.98
CA LEU A 195 -3.36 -11.58 2.40
C LEU A 195 -4.10 -12.59 3.27
N ARG A 196 -5.41 -12.76 3.03
CA ARG A 196 -6.22 -13.76 3.74
C ARG A 196 -5.62 -15.17 3.59
N LYS A 197 -5.35 -15.59 2.36
CA LYS A 197 -4.94 -16.97 2.05
C LYS A 197 -3.49 -17.26 2.43
N TYR A 198 -2.56 -16.40 2.02
CA TYR A 198 -1.13 -16.70 2.09
C TYR A 198 -0.49 -16.24 3.39
N ILE A 199 -0.94 -15.12 3.96
CA ILE A 199 -0.42 -14.58 5.22
C ILE A 199 -1.24 -15.09 6.40
N MET A 200 -2.55 -14.85 6.40
CA MET A 200 -3.43 -15.22 7.51
C MET A 200 -3.80 -16.70 7.53
N LYS A 201 -3.45 -17.46 6.47
CA LYS A 201 -3.76 -18.88 6.31
C LYS A 201 -5.25 -19.19 6.45
N ASP A 202 -6.11 -18.24 6.11
CA ASP A 202 -7.56 -18.36 6.18
C ASP A 202 -8.10 -18.71 4.80
N ASP A 203 -8.76 -19.86 4.70
CA ASP A 203 -9.21 -20.38 3.41
C ASP A 203 -10.38 -19.56 2.84
N HIS A 204 -10.65 -19.69 1.54
CA HIS A 204 -11.78 -19.01 0.92
C HIS A 204 -13.12 -19.65 1.28
N SER A 205 -13.14 -20.94 1.62
CA SER A 205 -14.37 -21.66 2.03
C SER A 205 -15.00 -21.10 3.30
N THR A 206 -14.24 -20.40 4.15
CA THR A 206 -14.71 -19.81 5.40
C THR A 206 -15.36 -18.43 5.21
N LEU A 207 -15.22 -17.81 4.02
CA LEU A 207 -15.78 -16.49 3.71
C LEU A 207 -17.29 -16.36 3.98
N PRO A 208 -18.16 -17.33 3.63
CA PRO A 208 -19.60 -17.23 3.90
C PRO A 208 -19.90 -17.13 5.41
N ALA A 209 -19.21 -17.92 6.24
CA ALA A 209 -19.36 -17.89 7.69
C ALA A 209 -18.84 -16.57 8.28
N ALA A 210 -17.66 -16.13 7.85
CA ALA A 210 -17.06 -14.86 8.28
C ALA A 210 -17.96 -13.65 7.94
N ARG A 211 -18.53 -13.61 6.72
CA ARG A 211 -19.51 -12.57 6.33
C ARG A 211 -20.75 -12.57 7.22
N LYS A 212 -21.26 -13.75 7.58
CA LYS A 212 -22.42 -13.87 8.50
C LYS A 212 -22.08 -13.34 9.89
N HIS A 213 -20.88 -13.65 10.39
CA HIS A 213 -20.39 -13.16 11.68
C HIS A 213 -20.28 -11.62 11.69
N VAL A 214 -19.61 -11.03 10.69
CA VAL A 214 -19.44 -9.58 10.59
C VAL A 214 -20.79 -8.85 10.46
N ARG A 215 -21.73 -9.37 9.66
CA ARG A 215 -23.09 -8.80 9.57
C ARG A 215 -23.78 -8.76 10.92
N LYS A 216 -23.68 -9.84 11.71
CA LYS A 216 -24.23 -9.88 13.08
C LYS A 216 -23.54 -8.87 14.00
N ALA A 217 -22.22 -8.74 13.93
CA ALA A 217 -21.46 -7.77 14.72
C ALA A 217 -21.82 -6.31 14.37
N ILE A 218 -22.00 -6.00 13.08
CA ILE A 218 -22.47 -4.68 12.62
C ILE A 218 -23.88 -4.39 13.16
N MET A 219 -24.81 -5.34 13.00
CA MET A 219 -26.19 -5.18 13.49
C MET A 219 -26.24 -4.94 15.01
N PHE A 220 -25.44 -5.70 15.78
CA PHE A 220 -25.33 -5.52 17.22
C PHE A 220 -24.78 -4.13 17.59
N ARG A 221 -23.79 -3.62 16.86
CA ARG A 221 -23.28 -2.25 17.05
C ARG A 221 -24.33 -1.18 16.74
N CYS A 222 -25.06 -1.31 15.64
CA CYS A 222 -26.12 -0.36 15.31
C CYS A 222 -27.21 -0.34 16.37
N GLU A 223 -27.60 -1.51 16.89
CA GLU A 223 -28.63 -1.62 17.91
C GLU A 223 -28.16 -1.07 19.27
N THR A 224 -26.93 -1.37 19.69
CA THR A 224 -26.33 -0.78 20.91
C THR A 224 -26.18 0.74 20.79
N ALA A 225 -25.76 1.27 19.64
CA ALA A 225 -25.70 2.71 19.40
C ALA A 225 -27.09 3.36 19.43
N ARG A 226 -28.11 2.70 18.87
CA ARG A 226 -29.52 3.14 18.93
C ARG A 226 -30.01 3.23 20.36
N GLN A 227 -29.75 2.20 21.17
CA GLN A 227 -30.14 2.17 22.59
C GLN A 227 -29.44 3.26 23.40
N LEU A 228 -28.13 3.45 23.19
CA LEU A 228 -27.37 4.54 23.82
C LEU A 228 -27.90 5.92 23.42
N TRP A 229 -28.23 6.11 22.14
CA TRP A 229 -28.83 7.36 21.66
C TRP A 229 -30.19 7.61 22.31
N SER A 230 -31.06 6.60 22.35
CA SER A 230 -32.37 6.69 23.02
C SER A 230 -32.24 7.01 24.50
N PHE A 231 -31.26 6.41 25.19
CA PHE A 231 -30.97 6.70 26.59
C PHE A 231 -30.48 8.14 26.80
N MET A 232 -29.48 8.58 26.03
CA MET A 232 -28.94 9.94 26.09
C MET A 232 -30.00 10.98 25.76
N PHE A 233 -30.80 10.75 24.71
CA PHE A 233 -31.93 11.61 24.34
C PHE A 233 -32.98 11.69 25.46
N GLY A 234 -33.31 10.54 26.08
CA GLY A 234 -34.20 10.50 27.25
C GLY A 234 -33.65 11.26 28.46
N MET A 235 -32.34 11.19 28.69
CA MET A 235 -31.67 11.95 29.76
C MET A 235 -31.70 13.45 29.48
N VAL A 236 -31.43 13.88 28.24
CA VAL A 236 -31.54 15.28 27.81
C VAL A 236 -32.97 15.79 27.97
N LEU A 237 -33.98 15.02 27.56
CA LEU A 237 -35.40 15.39 27.78
C LEU A 237 -35.75 15.51 29.26
N ARG A 238 -35.22 14.64 30.12
CA ARG A 238 -35.42 14.73 31.58
C ARG A 238 -34.74 15.96 32.17
N MET A 239 -33.51 16.26 31.78
CA MET A 239 -32.80 17.47 32.20
C MET A 239 -33.51 18.74 31.70
N ALA A 240 -34.01 18.75 30.47
CA ALA A 240 -34.78 19.87 29.93
C ALA A 240 -36.09 20.12 30.68
N ARG A 241 -36.72 19.06 31.24
CA ARG A 241 -37.90 19.18 32.12
C ARG A 241 -37.57 19.61 33.55
N MET A 242 -36.31 19.49 33.97
CA MET A 242 -35.82 19.90 35.30
C MET A 242 -35.25 21.32 35.31
N LEU A 243 -34.98 21.89 34.14
CA LEU A 243 -34.67 23.31 34.05
C LEU A 243 -35.92 24.10 34.44
N PRO A 244 -35.85 24.99 35.44
CA PRO A 244 -36.96 25.87 35.75
C PRO A 244 -37.28 26.65 34.47
N ILE A 245 -38.56 26.63 34.09
CA ILE A 245 -39.06 27.58 33.10
C ILE A 245 -38.82 28.94 33.75
N GLY A 246 -37.75 29.61 33.33
CA GLY A 246 -37.50 30.98 33.77
C GLY A 246 -38.77 31.76 33.50
N GLU A 247 -39.31 32.38 34.55
CA GLU A 247 -40.34 33.40 34.43
C GLU A 247 -39.79 34.47 33.48
N ALA A 248 -40.15 34.35 32.21
CA ALA A 248 -39.99 35.40 31.23
C ALA A 248 -41.01 36.48 31.60
N ILE A 249 -40.53 37.48 32.34
CA ILE A 249 -41.10 38.82 32.38
C ILE A 249 -40.83 39.49 31.04
#